data_AF-A0A7W0GJZ4-F1
#
_entry.id   AF-A0A7W0GJZ4-F1
#
_cell.length_a   1.000
_cell.length_b   1.000
_cell.length_c   1.000
_cell.angle_alpha   90.00
_cell.angle_beta   90.00
_cell.angle_gamma   90.00
#
_symmetry.space_group_name_H-M   'P 1'
#
loop_
_entity.id
_entity.type
_entity.pdbx_description
1 polymer ?
#
loop_
_entity_poly.entity_id
_entity_poly.type
_entity_poly.pdbx_seq_one_letter_code
_entity_poly.pdbx_strand_id
1 'polypeptide(L)'
;MNAMVMLLACLAAGIILQRAGKLPDNAPAALNAYVINVALPALALTHLHKTALTVELLASAAGAWLMLGAAALFIGFVARRMKLGAAATGALILTGGLANTSFVGLPMIEAWIGRDGLPYGIVIDQLGSYLALSTFGLMVAARYSGQPMQWSVMWHRILTFPPLIALVIALVLRPVPFHPALEDALGR
;
A
#
# COMPACT_ATOMS: atom_id res chain seq x y z
N MET A 1 0.20 -16.85 18.43
CA MET A 1 -1.15 -16.46 17.99
C MET A 1 -1.10 -16.29 16.48
N ASN A 2 -2.02 -16.89 15.71
CA ASN A 2 -2.02 -16.72 14.25
C ASN A 2 -2.18 -15.23 13.93
N ALA A 3 -1.33 -14.66 13.07
CA ALA A 3 -1.34 -13.21 12.82
C ALA A 3 -2.67 -12.68 12.27
N MET A 4 -3.43 -13.53 11.57
CA MET A 4 -4.80 -13.20 11.17
C MET A 4 -5.70 -12.91 12.38
N VAL A 5 -5.56 -13.71 13.45
CA VAL A 5 -6.33 -13.51 14.70
C VAL A 5 -5.90 -12.22 15.38
N MET A 6 -4.60 -11.91 15.41
CA MET A 6 -4.10 -10.64 15.96
C MET A 6 -4.68 -9.45 15.18
N LEU A 7 -4.65 -9.50 13.85
CA LEU A 7 -5.16 -8.42 13.01
C LEU A 7 -6.66 -8.19 13.21
N LEU A 8 -7.45 -9.27 13.25
CA LEU A 8 -8.88 -9.22 13.55
C LEU A 8 -9.16 -8.72 14.98
N ALA A 9 -8.33 -9.12 15.96
CA ALA A 9 -8.43 -8.65 17.33
C ALA A 9 -8.13 -7.15 17.44
N CYS A 10 -7.08 -6.66 16.77
CA CYS A 10 -6.76 -5.23 16.70
C CYS A 10 -7.88 -4.43 16.03
N LEU A 11 -8.47 -4.94 14.94
CA LEU A 11 -9.62 -4.31 14.29
C LEU A 11 -10.83 -4.25 15.24
N ALA A 12 -11.16 -5.35 15.90
CA ALA A 12 -12.25 -5.41 16.88
C ALA A 12 -12.02 -4.45 18.04
N ALA A 13 -10.80 -4.39 18.59
CA ALA A 13 -10.42 -3.46 19.62
C ALA A 13 -10.58 -2.01 19.17
N GLY A 14 -10.14 -1.67 17.95
CA GLY A 14 -10.34 -0.35 17.36
C GLY A 14 -11.82 0.05 17.27
N ILE A 15 -12.68 -0.87 16.81
CA ILE A 15 -14.14 -0.66 16.74
C ILE A 15 -14.73 -0.45 18.14
N ILE A 16 -14.31 -1.24 19.13
CA ILE A 16 -14.77 -1.11 20.52
C ILE A 16 -14.35 0.25 21.10
N LEU A 17 -13.10 0.65 20.91
CA LEU A 17 -12.58 1.94 21.39
C LEU A 17 -13.30 3.13 20.75
N GLN A 18 -13.58 3.05 19.44
CA GLN A 18 -14.34 4.06 18.72
C GLN A 18 -15.76 4.17 19.28
N ARG A 19 -16.47 3.04 19.45
CA ARG A 19 -17.84 3.02 20.00
C ARG A 19 -17.91 3.46 21.45
N ALA A 20 -16.86 3.21 22.23
CA ALA A 20 -16.76 3.65 23.62
C ALA A 20 -16.44 5.15 23.77
N GLY A 21 -16.25 5.90 22.68
CA GLY A 21 -15.89 7.32 22.72
C GLY A 21 -14.51 7.58 23.32
N LYS A 22 -13.63 6.56 23.35
CA LYS A 22 -12.29 6.66 23.95
C LYS A 22 -11.21 7.18 23.00
N LEU A 23 -11.57 7.38 21.73
CA LEU A 23 -10.69 7.91 20.70
C LEU A 23 -11.29 9.21 20.15
N PRO A 24 -10.45 10.22 19.86
CA PRO A 24 -10.91 11.42 19.19
C PRO A 24 -11.35 11.11 17.75
N ASP A 25 -12.21 11.95 17.19
CA ASP A 25 -12.77 11.76 15.83
C ASP A 25 -11.69 11.71 14.75
N ASN A 26 -10.55 12.38 14.97
CA ASN A 26 -9.42 12.40 14.05
C ASN A 26 -8.42 11.24 14.27
N ALA A 27 -8.67 10.30 15.19
CA ALA A 27 -7.74 9.20 15.48
C ALA A 27 -7.35 8.38 14.24
N PRO A 28 -8.27 7.97 13.34
CA PRO A 28 -7.89 7.23 12.14
C PRO A 28 -6.94 8.02 11.23
N ALA A 29 -7.18 9.33 11.08
CA ALA A 29 -6.34 10.20 10.26
C ALA A 29 -4.95 10.39 10.89
N ALA A 30 -4.88 10.60 12.20
CA ALA A 30 -3.63 10.78 12.93
C ALA A 30 -2.75 9.50 12.88
N LEU A 31 -3.36 8.33 13.10
CA LEU A 31 -2.66 7.05 13.03
C LEU A 31 -2.17 6.76 11.60
N ASN A 32 -3.00 6.99 10.58
CA ASN A 32 -2.58 6.83 9.19
C ASN A 32 -1.46 7.80 8.82
N ALA A 33 -1.50 9.05 9.29
CA ALA A 33 -0.45 10.02 9.06
C ALA A 33 0.88 9.56 9.67
N TYR A 34 0.87 9.01 10.89
CA TYR A 34 2.07 8.42 11.48
C TYR A 34 2.61 7.25 10.63
N VAL A 35 1.74 6.32 10.23
CA VAL A 35 2.16 5.15 9.44
C VAL A 35 2.75 5.57 8.10
N ILE A 36 2.11 6.49 7.38
CA ILE A 36 2.55 6.92 6.04
C ILE A 36 3.81 7.79 6.10
N ASN A 37 3.93 8.69 7.07
CA ASN A 37 5.03 9.67 7.11
C ASN A 37 6.24 9.18 7.91
N VAL A 38 6.09 8.18 8.78
CA VAL A 38 7.16 7.73 9.68
C VAL A 38 7.41 6.22 9.53
N ALA A 39 6.41 5.39 9.80
CA ALA A 39 6.62 3.94 9.89
C ALA A 39 6.97 3.29 8.54
N LEU A 40 6.20 3.54 7.49
CA LEU A 40 6.45 2.97 6.15
C LEU A 40 7.76 3.48 5.53
N PRO A 41 8.10 4.78 5.59
CA PRO A 41 9.41 5.27 5.16
C PRO A 41 10.57 4.61 5.90
N ALA A 42 10.47 4.47 7.22
CA ALA A 42 11.48 3.79 8.02
C ALA A 42 11.64 2.33 7.59
N LEU A 43 10.53 1.58 7.45
CA LEU A 43 10.56 0.20 6.96
C LEU A 43 11.21 0.09 5.57
N ALA A 44 10.85 0.99 4.65
CA ALA A 44 11.46 1.03 3.31
C ALA A 44 12.97 1.26 3.38
N LEU A 45 13.44 2.22 4.18
CA LEU A 45 14.87 2.48 4.38
C LEU A 45 15.59 1.29 5.02
N THR A 46 15.06 0.73 6.10
CA THR A 46 15.69 -0.37 6.85
C THR A 46 15.83 -1.62 5.99
N HIS A 47 14.76 -2.01 5.29
CA HIS A 47 14.73 -3.27 4.57
C HIS A 47 15.31 -3.16 3.15
N LEU A 48 15.02 -2.10 2.40
CA LEU A 48 15.47 -2.02 0.99
C LEU A 48 16.92 -1.59 0.85
N HIS A 49 17.47 -0.80 1.78
CA HIS A 49 18.88 -0.40 1.73
C HIS A 49 19.81 -1.61 1.83
N LYS A 50 19.46 -2.61 2.65
CA LYS A 50 20.27 -3.81 2.89
C LYS A 50 19.97 -4.97 1.91
N THR A 51 18.88 -4.87 1.15
CA THR A 51 18.41 -5.95 0.26
C THR A 51 19.12 -5.90 -1.10
N ALA A 52 19.44 -7.07 -1.66
CA ALA A 52 19.90 -7.18 -3.03
C ALA A 52 18.74 -6.94 -4.01
N LEU A 53 18.93 -6.01 -4.95
CA LEU A 53 17.99 -5.82 -6.05
C LEU A 53 18.12 -6.98 -7.03
N THR A 54 17.23 -7.95 -6.90
CA THR A 54 17.11 -9.04 -7.86
C THR A 54 15.92 -8.82 -8.79
N VAL A 55 15.93 -9.51 -9.93
CA VAL A 55 14.81 -9.44 -10.88
C VAL A 55 13.54 -9.99 -10.25
N GLU A 56 13.64 -11.02 -9.41
CA GLU A 56 12.50 -11.61 -8.71
C GLU A 56 11.84 -10.60 -7.75
N LEU A 57 12.65 -9.83 -7.03
CA LEU A 57 12.16 -8.78 -6.14
C LEU A 57 11.35 -7.74 -6.92
N LEU A 58 11.89 -7.22 -8.02
CA LEU A 58 11.18 -6.22 -8.84
C LEU A 58 9.96 -6.83 -9.56
N ALA A 59 10.07 -8.08 -10.03
CA ALA A 59 8.97 -8.79 -10.67
C ALA A 59 7.79 -9.03 -9.72
N SER A 60 8.03 -9.09 -8.41
CA SER A 60 6.93 -9.24 -7.42
C SER A 60 5.90 -8.11 -7.51
N ALA A 61 6.31 -6.89 -7.87
CA ALA A 61 5.40 -5.75 -8.07
C ALA A 61 4.37 -6.00 -9.18
N ALA A 62 4.73 -6.79 -10.21
CA ALA A 62 3.82 -7.12 -11.30
C ALA A 62 2.58 -7.88 -10.82
N GLY A 63 2.66 -8.61 -9.70
CA GLY A 63 1.52 -9.31 -9.11
C GLY A 63 0.36 -8.37 -8.78
N ALA A 64 0.64 -7.19 -8.22
CA ALA A 64 -0.39 -6.20 -7.91
C ALA A 64 -1.05 -5.62 -9.18
N TRP A 65 -0.26 -5.37 -10.22
CA TRP A 65 -0.77 -4.89 -11.51
C TRP A 65 -1.63 -5.94 -12.22
N LEU A 66 -1.19 -7.20 -12.21
CA LEU A 66 -1.95 -8.32 -12.77
C LEU A 66 -3.26 -8.54 -12.02
N MET A 67 -3.23 -8.46 -10.69
CA MET A 67 -4.43 -8.56 -9.85
C MET A 67 -5.43 -7.44 -10.19
N LEU A 68 -4.97 -6.20 -10.30
CA LEU A 68 -5.83 -5.06 -10.65
C LEU A 68 -6.41 -5.20 -12.07
N GLY A 69 -5.59 -5.59 -13.04
CA GLY A 69 -6.03 -5.83 -14.41
C GLY A 69 -7.06 -6.96 -14.49
N ALA A 70 -6.80 -8.08 -13.82
CA ALA A 70 -7.73 -9.21 -13.75
C ALA A 70 -9.05 -8.81 -13.07
N ALA A 71 -8.99 -8.08 -11.96
CA ALA A 71 -10.17 -7.57 -11.27
C ALA A 71 -10.97 -6.60 -12.14
N ALA A 72 -10.31 -5.67 -12.84
CA ALA A 72 -10.97 -4.73 -13.75
C ALA A 72 -11.70 -5.45 -14.89
N LEU A 73 -11.09 -6.47 -15.48
CA LEU A 73 -11.70 -7.29 -16.54
C LEU A 73 -12.87 -8.11 -16.02
N PHE A 74 -12.67 -8.83 -14.91
CA PHE A 74 -13.68 -9.68 -14.29
C PHE A 74 -14.90 -8.87 -13.84
N ILE A 75 -14.67 -7.81 -13.06
CA ILE A 75 -15.73 -6.94 -12.55
C ILE A 75 -16.39 -6.18 -13.69
N GLY A 76 -15.63 -5.70 -14.68
CA GLY A 76 -16.21 -5.07 -15.87
C GLY A 76 -17.10 -6.01 -16.69
N PHE A 77 -16.81 -7.31 -16.71
CA PHE A 77 -17.68 -8.33 -17.31
C PHE A 77 -18.94 -8.57 -16.47
N VAL A 78 -18.77 -8.82 -15.17
CA VAL A 78 -19.89 -9.07 -14.23
C VAL A 78 -20.84 -7.86 -14.17
N ALA A 79 -20.30 -6.65 -14.07
CA ALA A 79 -21.06 -5.41 -14.03
C ALA A 79 -21.94 -5.22 -15.28
N ARG A 80 -21.42 -5.58 -16.47
CA ARG A 80 -22.21 -5.57 -17.71
C ARG A 80 -23.35 -6.58 -17.67
N ARG A 81 -23.10 -7.80 -17.18
CA ARG A 81 -24.14 -8.85 -17.06
C ARG A 81 -25.22 -8.48 -16.06
N MET A 82 -24.85 -7.83 -14.96
CA MET A 82 -25.75 -7.36 -13.92
C MET A 82 -26.35 -5.97 -14.18
N LYS A 83 -25.99 -5.31 -15.28
CA LYS A 83 -26.42 -3.94 -15.63
C LYS A 83 -26.14 -2.92 -14.53
N LEU A 84 -24.98 -3.03 -13.88
CA LEU A 84 -24.58 -2.08 -12.85
C LEU A 84 -24.32 -0.69 -13.45
N GLY A 85 -24.63 0.35 -12.67
CA GLY A 85 -24.29 1.72 -13.03
C GLY A 85 -22.78 1.97 -13.06
N ALA A 86 -22.37 3.07 -13.69
CA ALA A 86 -20.96 3.45 -13.81
C ALA A 86 -20.27 3.60 -12.44
N ALA A 87 -20.87 4.37 -11.52
CA ALA A 87 -20.32 4.58 -10.19
C ALA A 87 -20.11 3.25 -9.43
N ALA A 88 -21.09 2.35 -9.45
CA ALA A 88 -20.99 1.04 -8.80
C ALA A 88 -19.89 0.16 -9.43
N THR A 89 -19.77 0.18 -10.75
CA THR A 89 -18.73 -0.56 -11.47
C THR A 89 -17.34 -0.05 -11.11
N GLY A 90 -17.14 1.27 -11.15
CA GLY A 90 -15.87 1.89 -10.77
C GLY A 90 -15.49 1.60 -9.31
N ALA A 91 -16.44 1.72 -8.40
CA ALA A 91 -16.24 1.39 -6.99
C ALA A 91 -15.79 -0.07 -6.81
N LEU A 92 -16.49 -1.03 -7.43
CA LEU A 92 -16.13 -2.45 -7.33
C LEU A 92 -14.74 -2.74 -7.91
N ILE A 93 -14.39 -2.15 -9.06
CA ILE A 93 -13.05 -2.32 -9.65
C ILE A 93 -11.97 -1.84 -8.67
N LEU A 94 -12.17 -0.67 -8.06
CA LEU A 94 -11.21 -0.08 -7.13
C LEU A 94 -11.13 -0.86 -5.82
N THR A 95 -12.26 -1.22 -5.22
CA THR A 95 -12.28 -1.92 -3.92
C THR A 95 -11.92 -3.40 -4.02
N GLY A 96 -12.22 -4.04 -5.15
CA GLY A 96 -11.92 -5.45 -5.39
C GLY A 96 -10.54 -5.69 -6.02
N GLY A 97 -10.03 -4.73 -6.79
CA GLY A 97 -8.75 -4.84 -7.49
C GLY A 97 -7.54 -4.30 -6.73
N LEU A 98 -7.76 -3.49 -5.68
CA LEU A 98 -6.69 -2.94 -4.86
C LEU A 98 -6.74 -3.57 -3.46
N ALA A 99 -5.64 -4.19 -3.07
CA ALA A 99 -5.48 -4.78 -1.75
C ALA A 99 -4.87 -3.79 -0.74
N ASN A 100 -5.09 -4.05 0.54
CA ASN A 100 -4.42 -3.32 1.62
C ASN A 100 -3.03 -3.92 1.89
N THR A 101 -2.08 -3.62 1.01
CA THR A 101 -0.73 -4.21 1.03
C THR A 101 0.14 -3.70 2.17
N SER A 102 0.05 -2.41 2.52
CA SER A 102 0.80 -1.82 3.63
C SER A 102 0.29 -2.27 5.01
N PHE A 103 -1.00 -2.11 5.30
CA PHE A 103 -1.51 -2.28 6.68
C PHE A 103 -1.89 -3.73 7.00
N VAL A 104 -2.32 -4.50 6.00
CA VAL A 104 -2.63 -5.92 6.17
C VAL A 104 -1.52 -6.79 5.58
N GLY A 105 -1.08 -6.48 4.36
CA GLY A 105 -0.09 -7.29 3.65
C GLY A 105 1.25 -7.42 4.40
N LEU A 106 1.86 -6.32 4.84
CA LEU A 106 3.17 -6.37 5.54
C LEU A 106 3.12 -7.19 6.83
N PRO A 107 2.17 -6.98 7.78
CA PRO A 107 2.06 -7.84 8.96
C PRO A 107 1.82 -9.31 8.62
N MET A 108 1.04 -9.60 7.57
CA MET A 108 0.80 -10.99 7.15
C MET A 108 2.04 -11.64 6.55
N ILE A 109 2.81 -10.91 5.75
CA ILE A 109 4.09 -11.36 5.21
C ILE A 109 5.07 -11.63 6.35
N GLU A 110 5.24 -10.71 7.29
CA GLU A 110 6.13 -10.91 8.43
C GLU A 110 5.72 -12.14 9.25
N ALA A 111 4.43 -12.36 9.43
CA ALA A 111 3.94 -13.49 10.21
C ALA A 111 4.08 -14.85 9.54
N TRP A 112 3.95 -14.93 8.22
CA TRP A 112 3.97 -16.20 7.49
C TRP A 112 5.32 -16.52 6.85
N ILE A 113 6.03 -15.49 6.37
CA ILE A 113 7.30 -15.60 5.65
C ILE A 113 8.47 -15.16 6.54
N GLY A 114 8.21 -14.34 7.56
CA GLY A 114 9.25 -13.72 8.37
C GLY A 114 9.72 -12.38 7.81
N ARG A 115 10.70 -11.78 8.48
CA ARG A 115 11.26 -10.48 8.10
C ARG A 115 11.93 -10.47 6.73
N ASP A 116 12.39 -11.63 6.26
CA ASP A 116 12.99 -11.79 4.93
C ASP A 116 11.98 -11.58 3.79
N GLY A 117 10.68 -11.71 4.07
CA GLY A 117 9.61 -11.41 3.11
C GLY A 117 9.29 -9.92 2.99
N LEU A 118 9.67 -9.09 3.97
CA LEU A 118 9.30 -7.67 4.02
C LEU A 118 9.79 -6.85 2.82
N PRO A 119 11.01 -7.04 2.27
CA PRO A 119 11.43 -6.36 1.05
C PRO A 119 10.48 -6.60 -0.12
N TYR A 120 9.99 -7.83 -0.30
CA TYR A 120 9.00 -8.15 -1.33
C TYR A 120 7.67 -7.45 -1.05
N GLY A 121 7.20 -7.48 0.19
CA GLY A 121 5.98 -6.78 0.59
C GLY A 121 6.05 -5.28 0.32
N ILE A 122 7.17 -4.63 0.64
CA ILE A 122 7.38 -3.20 0.41
C ILE A 122 7.43 -2.90 -1.10
N VAL A 123 8.09 -3.73 -1.89
CA VAL A 123 8.13 -3.55 -3.37
C VAL A 123 6.76 -3.76 -4.00
N ILE A 124 6.02 -4.80 -3.59
CA ILE A 124 4.63 -5.04 -4.02
C ILE A 124 3.75 -3.85 -3.66
N ASP A 125 3.88 -3.32 -2.46
CA ASP A 125 3.08 -2.20 -2.01
C ASP A 125 3.44 -0.91 -2.77
N GLN A 126 4.71 -0.54 -2.83
CA GLN A 126 5.15 0.75 -3.36
C GLN A 126 5.15 0.80 -4.89
N LEU A 127 5.76 -0.20 -5.55
CA LEU A 127 5.89 -0.24 -7.01
C LEU A 127 4.69 -0.93 -7.68
N GLY A 128 3.96 -1.75 -6.93
CA GLY A 128 2.74 -2.40 -7.36
C GLY A 128 1.50 -1.60 -6.97
N SER A 129 0.93 -1.89 -5.82
CA SER A 129 -0.40 -1.42 -5.40
C SER A 129 -0.52 0.11 -5.33
N TYR A 130 0.47 0.80 -4.80
CA TYR A 130 0.46 2.25 -4.64
C TYR A 130 0.54 2.97 -6.00
N LEU A 131 1.50 2.59 -6.87
CA LEU A 131 1.57 3.14 -8.23
C LEU A 131 0.34 2.77 -9.05
N ALA A 132 -0.17 1.55 -8.92
CA ALA A 132 -1.37 1.11 -9.61
C ALA A 132 -2.60 1.93 -9.18
N LEU A 133 -2.78 2.18 -7.88
CA LEU A 133 -3.81 3.08 -7.36
C LEU A 133 -3.61 4.52 -7.86
N SER A 134 -2.38 5.03 -7.80
CA SER A 134 -2.05 6.41 -8.12
C SER A 134 -2.13 6.72 -9.61
N THR A 135 -2.13 5.70 -10.47
CA THR A 135 -2.27 5.84 -11.94
C THR A 135 -3.59 5.26 -12.42
N PHE A 136 -3.67 3.94 -12.60
CA PHE A 136 -4.84 3.22 -13.10
C PHE A 136 -6.06 3.41 -12.21
N GLY A 137 -5.88 3.40 -10.89
CA GLY A 137 -6.96 3.67 -9.95
C GLY A 137 -7.58 5.05 -10.15
N LEU A 138 -6.77 6.10 -10.30
CA LEU A 138 -7.28 7.44 -10.64
C LEU A 138 -7.97 7.46 -12.01
N MET A 139 -7.42 6.77 -13.02
CA MET A 139 -8.04 6.70 -14.35
C MET A 139 -9.43 6.04 -14.30
N VAL A 140 -9.56 4.94 -13.55
CA VAL A 140 -10.85 4.27 -13.31
C VAL A 140 -11.80 5.21 -12.56
N ALA A 141 -11.33 5.86 -11.50
CA ALA A 141 -12.15 6.80 -10.73
C ALA A 141 -12.68 7.96 -11.60
N ALA A 142 -11.81 8.58 -12.40
CA ALA A 142 -12.18 9.65 -13.33
C ALA A 142 -13.21 9.17 -14.37
N ARG A 143 -12.92 8.04 -15.04
CA ARG A 143 -13.80 7.47 -16.06
C ARG A 143 -15.20 7.16 -15.54
N TYR A 144 -15.30 6.52 -14.38
CA TYR A 144 -16.58 6.04 -13.86
C TYR A 144 -17.34 7.09 -13.03
N SER A 145 -16.69 8.20 -12.65
CA SER A 145 -17.35 9.38 -12.07
C SER A 145 -17.79 10.42 -13.10
N GLY A 146 -17.36 10.28 -14.36
CA GLY A 146 -17.64 11.26 -15.42
C GLY A 146 -16.80 12.54 -15.31
N GLN A 147 -15.75 12.53 -14.48
CA GLN A 147 -14.85 13.67 -14.27
C GLN A 147 -13.61 13.54 -15.17
N PRO A 148 -13.02 14.67 -15.62
CA PRO A 148 -11.78 14.63 -16.39
C PRO A 148 -10.60 14.15 -15.53
N MET A 149 -9.64 13.48 -16.17
CA MET A 149 -8.40 13.05 -15.51
C MET A 149 -7.54 14.27 -15.17
N GLN A 150 -7.18 14.41 -13.89
CA GLN A 150 -6.31 15.48 -13.40
C GLN A 150 -4.87 14.97 -13.29
N TRP A 151 -4.10 15.15 -14.37
CA TRP A 151 -2.70 14.68 -14.44
C TRP A 151 -1.80 15.30 -13.38
N SER A 152 -2.05 16.56 -13.00
CA SER A 152 -1.32 17.22 -11.91
C SER A 152 -1.49 16.50 -10.57
N VAL A 153 -2.71 16.03 -10.26
CA VAL A 153 -3.02 15.28 -9.04
C VAL A 153 -2.30 13.94 -9.05
N MET A 154 -2.28 13.23 -10.19
CA MET A 154 -1.55 11.97 -10.33
C MET A 154 -0.05 12.15 -10.06
N TRP A 155 0.59 13.10 -10.74
CA TRP A 155 2.02 13.33 -10.57
C TRP A 155 2.38 13.84 -9.18
N HIS A 156 1.60 14.76 -8.64
CA HIS A 156 1.78 15.22 -7.26
C HIS A 156 1.73 14.04 -6.28
N ARG A 157 0.68 13.22 -6.36
CA ARG A 157 0.53 12.04 -5.52
C ARG A 157 1.74 11.11 -5.61
N ILE A 158 2.17 10.75 -6.83
CA ILE A 158 3.33 9.87 -7.03
C ILE A 158 4.60 10.49 -6.42
N LEU A 159 4.88 11.74 -6.72
CA LEU A 159 6.16 12.38 -6.36
C LEU A 159 6.24 12.80 -4.89
N THR A 160 5.12 13.04 -4.21
CA THR A 160 5.09 13.50 -2.82
C THR A 160 4.81 12.38 -1.82
N PHE A 161 4.74 11.12 -2.24
CA PHE A 161 4.44 10.03 -1.33
C PHE A 161 5.68 9.62 -0.52
N PRO A 162 5.69 9.85 0.81
CA PRO A 162 6.90 9.67 1.60
C PRO A 162 7.50 8.25 1.51
N PRO A 163 6.70 7.16 1.53
CA PRO A 163 7.25 5.81 1.40
C PRO A 163 7.94 5.55 0.05
N LEU A 164 7.41 6.11 -1.06
CA LEU A 164 8.04 5.96 -2.37
C LEU A 164 9.33 6.76 -2.46
N ILE A 165 9.36 7.97 -1.89
CA ILE A 165 10.57 8.78 -1.76
C ILE A 165 11.63 8.02 -0.95
N ALA A 166 11.24 7.45 0.19
CA ALA A 166 12.11 6.66 1.04
C ALA A 166 12.65 5.41 0.34
N LEU A 167 11.82 4.73 -0.46
CA LEU A 167 12.26 3.64 -1.34
C LEU A 167 13.35 4.12 -2.30
N VAL A 168 13.12 5.22 -3.03
CA VAL A 168 14.11 5.78 -3.96
C VAL A 168 15.41 6.14 -3.24
N ILE A 169 15.32 6.78 -2.08
CA ILE A 169 16.48 7.10 -1.23
C ILE A 169 17.22 5.83 -0.82
N ALA A 170 16.51 4.79 -0.38
CA ALA A 170 17.10 3.51 0.03
C ALA A 170 17.90 2.87 -1.11
N LEU A 171 17.36 2.92 -2.34
CA LEU A 171 18.02 2.37 -3.53
C LEU A 171 19.24 3.18 -3.95
N VAL A 172 19.14 4.52 -3.94
CA VAL A 172 20.23 5.43 -4.34
C VAL A 172 21.37 5.40 -3.33
N LEU A 173 21.06 5.37 -2.03
CA LEU A 173 22.05 5.39 -0.97
C LEU A 173 22.64 4.02 -0.63
N ARG A 174 22.18 2.92 -1.26
CA ARG A 174 22.69 1.56 -1.06
C ARG A 174 24.24 1.41 -1.03
N PRO A 175 25.05 2.11 -1.85
CA PRO A 175 26.51 1.99 -1.78
C PRO A 175 27.13 2.76 -0.60
N VAL A 176 26.38 3.61 0.08
CA VAL A 176 26.85 4.43 1.20
C VAL A 176 26.41 3.80 2.51
N PRO A 177 27.33 3.39 3.41
CA PRO A 177 26.93 2.87 4.70
C PRO A 177 26.22 3.95 5.51
N PHE A 178 25.07 3.62 6.09
CA PHE A 178 24.39 4.51 7.02
C PHE A 178 25.24 4.73 8.28
N HIS A 179 25.21 5.94 8.80
CA HIS A 179 25.87 6.25 10.07
C HIS A 179 25.26 5.38 11.19
N PRO A 180 26.04 4.85 12.15
CA PRO A 180 25.53 3.94 13.19
C PRO A 180 24.31 4.47 13.95
N ALA A 181 24.30 5.78 14.26
CA ALA A 181 23.14 6.43 14.91
C ALA A 181 21.84 6.36 14.10
N LEU A 182 21.93 6.37 12.76
CA LEU A 182 20.77 6.21 11.88
C LEU A 182 20.35 4.74 11.80
N GLU A 183 21.31 3.81 11.78
CA GLU A 183 20.99 2.38 11.85
C GLU A 183 20.30 2.00 13.16
N ASP A 184 20.75 2.54 14.29
CA ASP A 184 20.12 2.31 15.61
C ASP A 184 18.70 2.89 15.68
N ALA A 185 18.48 4.03 15.03
CA ALA A 185 17.15 4.65 14.93
C ALA A 185 16.19 3.86 14.02
N LEU A 186 16.72 3.18 13.00
CA LEU A 186 15.97 2.41 12.00
C LEU A 186 15.80 0.92 12.34
N GLY A 187 16.69 0.36 13.17
CA GLY A 187 16.79 -1.06 13.49
C GLY A 187 16.06 -1.50 14.76
N ARG A 188 15.35 -0.59 15.44
CA ARG A 188 14.50 -0.88 16.61
C ARG A 188 13.04 -1.03 16.23
#